data_AF-A0A945AIT0-F1
#
_entry.id   AF-A0A945AIT0-F1
#
_cell.length_a   1.000
_cell.length_b   1.000
_cell.length_c   1.000
_cell.angle_alpha   90.00
_cell.angle_beta   90.00
_cell.angle_gamma   90.00
#
_symmetry.space_group_name_H-M   'P 1'
#
loop_
_entity.id
_entity.type
_entity.pdbx_description
1 polymer ?
#
loop_
_entity_poly.entity_id
_entity_poly.type
_entity_poly.pdbx_seq_one_letter_code
_entity_poly.pdbx_strand_id
1 'polypeptide(L)' 'MDIQPIVLNPNQASNYIGINTAGDALKSSRSTGILWGCTAPKFIKAGSKKVLYRVTDLDIFISQFEAYSNNAQVGVNL' A
#
# COMPACT_ATOMS: atom_id res chain seq x y z
N MET A 1 20.57 12.65 -3.13
CA MET A 1 19.80 11.56 -2.51
C MET A 1 18.46 12.17 -2.14
N ASP A 2 17.43 11.95 -2.95
CA ASP A 2 16.13 12.58 -2.70
C ASP A 2 15.54 12.02 -1.41
N ILE A 3 15.29 12.90 -0.46
CA ILE A 3 14.71 12.55 0.84
C ILE A 3 13.27 12.13 0.57
N GLN A 4 13.01 10.83 0.64
CA GLN A 4 11.64 10.33 0.50
C GLN A 4 10.81 10.86 1.67
N PRO A 5 9.61 11.42 1.41
CA PRO A 5 8.77 11.96 2.46
C PRO A 5 8.31 10.83 3.40
N ILE A 6 8.34 11.09 4.71
CA ILE A 6 7.94 10.12 5.75
C ILE A 6 6.45 9.73 5.61
N VAL A 7 5.64 10.62 5.03
CA VAL A 7 4.20 10.43 4.82
C VAL A 7 3.78 10.76 3.39
N LEU A 8 2.83 9.98 2.87
CA LEU A 8 2.26 10.10 1.53
C LEU A 8 0.76 10.42 1.61
N ASN A 9 0.26 11.21 0.66
CA ASN A 9 -1.17 11.36 0.46
C ASN A 9 -1.77 10.09 -0.21
N PRO A 10 -3.09 9.92 -0.31
CA PRO A 10 -3.68 8.68 -0.80
C PRO A 10 -3.34 8.33 -2.24
N ASN A 11 -3.17 9.34 -3.11
CA ASN A 11 -2.73 9.11 -4.48
C ASN A 11 -1.27 8.64 -4.53
N GLN A 12 -0.37 9.33 -3.82
CA GLN A 12 1.03 8.94 -3.71
C GLN A 12 1.18 7.54 -3.11
N ALA A 13 0.40 7.21 -2.08
CA ALA A 13 0.41 5.89 -1.45
C ALA A 13 -0.08 4.79 -2.40
N SER A 14 -1.13 5.07 -3.20
CA SER A 14 -1.61 4.13 -4.22
C SER A 14 -0.53 3.83 -5.27
N ASN A 15 0.22 4.85 -5.67
CA ASN A 15 1.34 4.69 -6.61
C ASN A 15 2.55 4.02 -5.97
N TYR A 16 2.85 4.32 -4.71
CA TYR A 16 3.96 3.72 -3.96
C TYR A 16 3.85 2.20 -3.89
N ILE A 17 2.65 1.66 -3.65
CA ILE A 17 2.42 0.21 -3.61
C ILE A 17 2.16 -0.41 -5.00
N GLY A 18 2.31 0.36 -6.09
CA GLY A 18 2.26 -0.15 -7.46
C GLY A 18 0.89 -0.24 -8.14
N ILE A 19 -0.18 0.39 -7.60
CA ILE A 19 -1.50 0.42 -8.28
C ILE A 19 -1.47 1.29 -9.55
N ASN A 20 -0.54 2.25 -9.66
CA ASN A 20 -0.35 3.12 -10.83
C ASN A 20 -1.65 3.83 -11.28
N THR A 21 -2.13 4.75 -10.45
CA THR A 21 -3.39 5.48 -10.69
C THR A 21 -3.22 6.99 -10.49
N ALA A 22 -4.04 7.77 -11.19
CA ALA A 22 -4.17 9.20 -10.96
C ALA A 22 -5.02 9.54 -9.71
N GLY A 23 -5.66 8.55 -9.08
CA GLY A 23 -6.60 8.74 -7.97
C GLY A 23 -6.19 8.09 -6.65
N ASP A 24 -7.16 8.00 -5.74
CA ASP A 24 -7.06 7.32 -4.44
C ASP A 24 -7.66 5.92 -4.54
N ALA A 25 -6.85 4.93 -4.92
CA ALA A 25 -7.28 3.54 -5.02
C ALA A 25 -7.48 2.88 -3.64
N LEU A 26 -6.90 3.45 -2.59
CA LEU A 26 -7.00 2.96 -1.22
C LEU A 26 -8.31 3.36 -0.54
N LYS A 27 -9.19 4.12 -1.21
CA LYS A 27 -10.44 4.61 -0.61
C LYS A 27 -11.33 3.48 -0.11
N SER A 28 -11.50 2.43 -0.89
CA SER A 28 -12.33 1.29 -0.51
C SER A 28 -11.71 0.52 0.66
N SER A 29 -10.39 0.29 0.63
CA SER A 29 -9.69 -0.49 1.65
C SER A 29 -9.70 0.16 3.03
N ARG A 30 -9.80 1.50 3.11
CA ARG A 30 -9.99 2.19 4.40
C ARG A 30 -11.35 1.90 5.06
N SER A 31 -12.36 1.56 4.28
CA SER A 31 -13.69 1.21 4.80
C SER A 31 -13.79 -0.28 5.14
N THR A 32 -13.17 -1.13 4.34
CA THR A 32 -13.26 -2.60 4.49
C THR A 32 -12.17 -3.18 5.40
N GLY A 33 -11.06 -2.47 5.58
CA GLY A 33 -9.85 -3.00 6.22
C GLY A 33 -9.09 -4.01 5.36
N ILE A 34 -9.50 -4.23 4.10
CA ILE A 34 -8.95 -5.26 3.20
C ILE A 34 -8.45 -4.63 1.89
N LEU A 35 -7.27 -5.05 1.45
CA LEU A 35 -6.70 -4.74 0.13
C LEU A 35 -6.06 -6.00 -0.46
N TRP A 36 -6.40 -6.34 -1.71
CA TRP A 36 -5.92 -7.56 -2.40
C TRP A 36 -6.10 -8.86 -1.60
N GLY A 37 -7.18 -8.93 -0.80
CA GLY A 37 -7.49 -10.10 0.02
C GLY A 37 -6.73 -10.21 1.34
N CYS A 38 -5.86 -9.25 1.68
CA CYS A 38 -5.15 -9.21 2.96
C CYS A 38 -5.48 -7.93 3.76
N THR A 39 -4.95 -7.82 4.98
CA THR A 39 -5.13 -6.62 5.82
C THR A 39 -4.55 -5.39 5.12
N ALA A 40 -5.39 -4.37 4.95
CA ALA A 40 -5.02 -3.11 4.29
C ALA A 40 -3.97 -2.31 5.07
N PRO A 41 -3.17 -1.45 4.40
CA PRO A 41 -2.21 -0.60 5.09
C PRO A 41 -2.91 0.37 6.05
N LYS A 42 -2.27 0.62 7.19
CA LYS A 42 -2.75 1.62 8.16
C LYS A 42 -2.70 3.01 7.54
N PHE A 43 -3.64 3.86 7.94
CA PHE A 43 -3.69 5.26 7.54
C PHE A 43 -3.92 6.16 8.74
N ILE A 44 -3.46 7.40 8.62
CA ILE A 44 -3.74 8.48 9.55
C ILE A 44 -4.92 9.27 8.99
N LYS A 45 -5.97 9.44 9.79
CA LYS A 45 -7.05 10.38 9.51
C LYS A 45 -6.92 11.60 10.41
N ALA A 46 -6.59 12.75 9.83
CA ALA A 46 -6.50 14.01 10.55
C ALA A 46 -7.74 14.86 10.21
N GLY A 47 -8.65 14.99 11.17
CA GLY A 47 -9.93 15.65 10.97
C GLY A 47 -10.82 14.90 9.96
N SER A 48 -11.67 15.64 9.25
CA SER A 48 -12.69 15.05 8.37
C SER A 48 -12.19 14.73 6.96
N LYS A 49 -11.18 15.47 6.45
CA LYS A 49 -10.78 15.42 5.03
C LYS A 49 -9.36 14.90 4.77
N LYS A 50 -8.45 14.98 5.75
CA LYS A 50 -7.04 14.67 5.51
C LYS A 50 -6.76 13.21 5.83
N VAL A 51 -6.27 12.49 4.83
CA VAL A 51 -5.80 11.10 4.93
C VAL A 51 -4.33 11.07 4.53
N LEU A 52 -3.51 10.41 5.33
CA LEU A 52 -2.08 10.21 5.08
C LEU A 52 -1.69 8.76 5.37
N TYR A 53 -0.61 8.31 4.74
CA TYR A 53 -0.01 7.00 4.96
C TYR A 53 1.46 7.20 5.34
N ARG A 54 1.94 6.51 6.38
CA ARG A 54 3.38 6.44 6.60
C ARG A 54 3.98 5.46 5.62
N VAL A 55 5.15 5.78 5.08
CA VAL A 55 5.88 4.86 4.20
C VAL A 55 6.11 3.51 4.89
N THR A 56 6.48 3.53 6.18
CA THR A 56 6.66 2.30 6.97
C THR A 56 5.41 1.43 7.07
N ASP A 57 4.22 2.03 7.15
CA ASP A 57 2.96 1.29 7.20
C ASP A 57 2.62 0.66 5.83
N LEU A 58 3.07 1.29 4.73
CA LEU A 58 2.96 0.76 3.37
C LEU A 58 3.99 -0.36 3.12
N ASP A 59 5.21 -0.22 3.62
CA ASP A 59 6.25 -1.24 3.55
C ASP A 59 5.83 -2.51 4.30
N ILE A 60 5.29 -2.36 5.51
CA ILE A 60 4.71 -3.48 6.28
C ILE A 60 3.61 -4.16 5.46
N PHE A 61 2.75 -3.39 4.80
CA PHE A 61 1.71 -3.96 3.95
C PHE A 61 2.29 -4.79 2.79
N ILE A 62 3.29 -4.26 2.08
CA ILE A 62 3.96 -4.97 0.96
C ILE A 62 4.68 -6.22 1.46
N SER A 63 5.29 -6.18 2.64
CA SER A 63 6.03 -7.32 3.21
C SER A 63 5.16 -8.54 3.52
N GLN A 64 3.83 -8.42 3.46
CA GLN A 64 2.91 -9.55 3.60
C GLN A 64 2.93 -10.49 2.38
N PHE A 65 3.42 -10.01 1.24
CA PHE A 65 3.45 -10.78 0.00
C PHE A 65 4.81 -11.45 -0.20
N GLU A 66 4.80 -12.70 -0.66
CA GLU A 66 6.01 -13.38 -1.09
C GLU A 66 6.59 -12.69 -2.33
N ALA A 67 7.90 -12.49 -2.32
CA ALA A 67 8.63 -11.96 -3.46
C ALA A 67 9.28 -13.11 -4.24
N TYR A 68 9.01 -13.16 -5.54
CA TYR A 68 9.61 -14.13 -6.45
C TYR A 68 10.55 -13.41 -7.40
N SER A 69 11.72 -13.98 -7.66
CA SER A 69 12.68 -13.50 -8.65
C SER A 69 12.26 -13.85 -10.08
N ASN A 70 11.47 -14.90 -10.28
CA ASN A 70 10.93 -15.29 -11.59
C ASN A 70 9.70 -16.21 -11.47
N ASN A 71 9.01 -16.42 -12.59
CA ASN A 71 7.81 -17.25 -12.65
C ASN A 71 8.04 -18.74 -12.35
N ALA A 72 9.26 -19.27 -12.52
CA ALA A 72 9.54 -20.67 -12.23
C ALA A 72 9.46 -20.98 -10.71
N GLN A 73 9.60 -19.97 -9.86
CA GLN A 73 9.51 -20.12 -8.40
C GLN A 73 8.07 -20.18 -7.87
N VAL A 74 7.09 -19.70 -8.63
CA VAL A 74 5.69 -19.53 -8.19
C VAL A 74 4.94 -20.88 -8.12
N GLY A 75 5.52 -21.96 -8.65
CA GLY A 75 4.87 -23.28 -8.76
C GLY A 75 5.31 -24.36 -7.77
N VAL A 76 6.14 -24.04 -6.76
CA VAL A 76 6.72 -25.07 -5.87
C VAL A 76 5.83 -25.45 -4.67
N ASN A 77 4.74 -24.72 -4.41
CA ASN A 77 3.85 -24.96 -3.27
C ASN A 77 2.40 -25.26 -3.70
N LEU A 78 2.16 -26.42 -4.32
CA LEU A 78 0.85 -27.08 -4.39
C LEU A 78 1.01 -28.60 -4.19
#